data_AF-A0A9W5Q716-F1
#
_entry.id   AF-A0A9W5Q716-F1
#
_cell.length_a   1.000
_cell.length_b   1.000
_cell.length_c   1.000
_cell.angle_alpha   90.00
_cell.angle_beta   90.00
_cell.angle_gamma   90.00
#
_symmetry.space_group_name_H-M   'P 1'
#
loop_
_entity.id
_entity.type
_entity.pdbx_description
1 polymer ?
#
loop_
_entity_poly.entity_id
_entity_poly.type
_entity_poly.pdbx_seq_one_letter_code
_entity_poly.pdbx_strand_id
1 'polypeptide(L)' 'MKEVREYIETKKQGVLELQIKETEEKLGAAFPNQYRDLIKLVNNAEIGEWILYPIKR' A
#
# COMPACT_ATOMS: atom_id res chain seq x y z
N MET A 1 0.97 0.99 13.77
CA MET A 1 0.55 1.60 12.48
C MET A 1 -0.46 2.76 12.59
N LYS A 2 -0.76 3.31 13.79
CA LYS A 2 -1.62 4.52 13.88
C LYS A 2 -0.84 5.79 13.53
N GLU A 3 0.40 5.90 14.01
CA GLU A 3 1.27 7.07 13.77
C GLU A 3 1.63 7.26 12.29
N VAL A 4 1.81 6.17 11.53
CA VAL A 4 2.15 6.26 10.10
C VAL A 4 1.03 6.96 9.29
N ARG A 5 -0.25 6.83 9.70
CA ARG A 5 -1.35 7.54 9.04
C ARG A 5 -1.27 9.06 9.18
N GLU A 6 -0.60 9.57 10.22
CA GLU A 6 -0.45 11.01 10.41
C GLU A 6 0.64 11.60 9.50
N TYR A 7 1.62 10.78 9.10
CA TYR A 7 2.67 11.17 8.15
C TYR A 7 2.28 10.97 6.68
N ILE A 8 1.18 10.26 6.41
CA ILE A 8 0.69 10.06 5.06
C ILE A 8 -0.26 11.20 4.72
N GLU A 9 0.17 12.11 3.85
CA GLU A 9 -0.62 13.26 3.41
C GLU A 9 -1.85 12.83 2.57
N THR A 10 -1.76 11.66 1.93
CA THR A 10 -2.79 11.13 1.05
C THR A 10 -3.79 10.25 1.80
N LYS A 11 -5.06 10.61 1.75
CA LYS A 11 -6.17 9.85 2.37
C LYS A 11 -6.78 8.81 1.42
N LYS A 12 -6.01 8.31 0.45
CA LYS A 12 -6.52 7.31 -0.50
C LYS A 12 -6.81 6.00 0.23
N GLN A 13 -8.02 5.49 0.02
CA GLN A 13 -8.48 4.24 0.61
C GLN A 13 -7.50 3.11 0.28
N GLY A 14 -7.13 2.33 1.29
CA GLY A 14 -6.23 1.19 1.15
C GLY A 14 -6.75 0.11 0.20
N VAL A 15 -5.85 -0.78 -0.19
CA VAL A 15 -6.05 -1.87 -1.14
C VAL A 15 -6.58 -3.10 -0.41
N LEU A 16 -7.56 -3.78 -1.01
CA LEU A 16 -8.10 -5.03 -0.48
C LEU A 16 -7.11 -6.18 -0.66
N GLU A 17 -7.15 -7.16 0.25
CA GLU A 17 -6.31 -8.36 0.21
C GLU A 17 -6.35 -9.10 -1.13
N LEU A 18 -7.52 -9.13 -1.76
CA LEU A 18 -7.70 -9.76 -3.07
C LEU A 18 -6.77 -9.14 -4.12
N GLN A 19 -6.69 -7.80 -4.16
CA GLN A 19 -5.87 -7.09 -5.13
C GLN A 19 -4.37 -7.17 -4.81
N ILE A 20 -4.01 -7.25 -3.53
CA ILE A 20 -2.64 -7.52 -3.11
C ILE A 20 -2.22 -8.87 -3.67
N LYS A 21 -3.04 -9.90 -3.48
CA LYS A 21 -2.77 -11.26 -3.95
C LYS A 21 -2.68 -11.34 -5.47
N GLU A 22 -3.61 -10.70 -6.18
CA GLU A 22 -3.55 -10.60 -7.65
C GLU A 22 -2.28 -9.91 -8.14
N THR A 23 -1.80 -8.90 -7.39
CA THR A 23 -0.60 -8.15 -7.74
C THR A 23 0.66 -8.97 -7.46
N GLU A 24 0.68 -9.73 -6.37
CA GLU A 24 1.74 -10.69 -6.07
C GLU A 24 1.83 -11.79 -7.13
N GLU A 25 0.69 -12.31 -7.59
CA GLU A 25 0.63 -13.28 -8.68
C GLU A 25 1.11 -12.69 -10.01
N LYS A 26 0.69 -11.45 -10.34
CA LYS A 26 1.15 -10.74 -11.55
C LYS A 26 2.64 -10.40 -11.52
N LEU A 27 3.17 -10.04 -10.36
CA LEU A 27 4.59 -9.73 -10.18
C LEU A 27 5.46 -10.98 -10.00
N GLY A 28 4.85 -12.14 -9.69
CA GLY A 28 5.57 -13.34 -9.31
C GLY A 28 6.38 -13.18 -8.01
N ALA A 29 6.00 -12.22 -7.15
CA ALA A 29 6.75 -11.84 -5.97
C ALA A 29 5.81 -11.68 -4.76
N ALA A 30 6.23 -12.21 -3.61
CA ALA A 30 5.49 -12.05 -2.37
C ALA A 30 5.90 -10.75 -1.67
N PHE A 31 4.90 -9.93 -1.32
CA PHE A 31 5.11 -8.74 -0.53
C PHE A 31 5.36 -9.11 0.95
N PRO A 32 6.32 -8.44 1.62
CA PRO A 32 6.49 -8.57 3.05
C PRO A 32 5.22 -8.20 3.81
N ASN A 33 4.98 -8.86 4.95
CA ASN A 33 3.79 -8.62 5.79
C ASN A 33 3.63 -7.14 6.18
N GLN A 34 4.72 -6.41 6.46
CA GLN A 34 4.67 -4.97 6.75
C GLN A 34 4.20 -4.14 5.55
N TYR A 35 4.63 -4.48 4.34
CA TYR A 35 4.20 -3.80 3.12
C TYR A 35 2.72 -4.07 2.84
N ARG A 36 2.27 -5.31 3.05
CA ARG A 36 0.86 -5.68 2.96
C ARG A 36 -0.01 -4.89 3.92
N ASP A 37 0.44 -4.70 5.16
CA ASP A 37 -0.30 -3.90 6.14
C ASP A 37 -0.38 -2.42 5.73
N LEU A 38 0.73 -1.88 5.19
CA LEU A 38 0.80 -0.50 4.71
C LEU A 38 -0.16 -0.23 3.53
N ILE A 39 -0.14 -1.07 2.50
CA ILE A 39 -1.01 -0.91 1.32
C ILE A 39 -2.49 -1.17 1.65
N LYS A 40 -2.80 -2.00 2.66
CA LYS A 40 -4.16 -2.15 3.21
C LYS A 40 -4.64 -0.89 3.92
N LEU A 41 -3.72 -0.14 4.52
CA LEU A 41 -4.01 1.07 5.26
C LEU A 41 -4.18 2.27 4.34
N VAL A 42 -3.26 2.43 3.39
CA VAL A 42 -3.29 3.52 2.43
C VAL A 42 -2.77 3.00 1.09
N ASN A 43 -3.53 3.23 0.03
CA ASN A 43 -3.01 3.01 -1.31
C ASN A 43 -2.23 4.25 -1.71
N ASN A 44 -1.14 4.08 -2.44
CA ASN A 44 -0.35 5.18 -2.98
C ASN A 44 0.23 6.12 -1.90
N ALA A 45 0.74 5.60 -0.78
CA ALA A 45 1.22 6.42 0.33
C ALA A 45 2.22 7.49 -0.15
N GLU A 46 1.89 8.75 0.11
CA GLU A 46 2.73 9.91 -0.14
C GLU A 46 3.30 10.34 1.20
N ILE A 47 4.62 10.23 1.36
CA ILE A 47 5.36 10.59 2.57
C ILE A 47 6.40 11.63 2.16
N GLY A 48 6.06 12.90 2.30
CA GLY A 48 6.88 14.00 1.79
C GLY A 48 7.08 13.88 0.27
N GLU A 49 8.33 13.72 -0.18
CA GLU A 49 8.66 13.57 -1.61
C GLU A 49 8.58 12.12 -2.13
N TRP A 50 8.34 11.14 -1.25
CA TRP A 50 8.30 9.73 -1.63
C TRP A 50 6.86 9.30 -1.92
N ILE A 51 6.62 8.88 -3.15
CA ILE A 51 5.34 8.34 -3.60
C ILE A 51 5.50 6.83 -3.78
N LEU A 52 4.82 6.05 -2.93
CA LEU A 52 4.72 4.61 -3.12
C LEU A 52 3.84 4.30 -4.33
N TYR A 53 4.36 3.46 -5.22
CA TYR A 53 3.66 3.14 -6.45
C TYR A 53 2.32 2.46 -6.13
N PRO A 54 1.20 2.98 -6.64
CA PRO A 54 -0.11 2.44 -6.32
C PRO A 54 -0.24 1.04 -6.90
N ILE A 55 -0.94 0.17 -6.18
CA ILE A 55 -1.49 -1.01 -6.81
C ILE A 55 -2.62 -0.54 -7.72
N LYS A 56 -2.42 -0.68 -9.03
CA LYS A 56 -3.43 -0.32 -10.03
C LYS A 56 -4.64 -1.24 -9.86
N ARG A 57 -5.80 -0.60 -9.71
CA ARG A 57 -7.10 -1.26 -9.68
C ARG A 57 -7.50 -1.74 -11.06
#